data_AF-A0A3M8SDG5-F1
#
_entry.id   AF-A0A3M8SDG5-F1
#
_cell.length_a   1.000
_cell.length_b   1.000
_cell.length_c   1.000
_cell.angle_alpha   90.00
_cell.angle_beta   90.00
_cell.angle_gamma   90.00
#
_symmetry.space_group_name_H-M   'P 1'
#
loop_
_entity.id
_entity.type
_entity.pdbx_description
1 polymer ?
#
loop_
_entity_poly.entity_id
_entity_poly.type
_entity_poly.pdbx_seq_one_letter_code
_entity_poly.pdbx_strand_id
1 'polypeptide(L)'
;LLREAYAPRPDTGRPYRLADDSEIIFHPMHTDQLRLLRQGYVYVLLDQEIWQAYEVAAEGTLQRFPVSQMPFGPPRPLPKVCATEGHDVIASFINIDTLLYRKAWIAFANDPWPRAVLDRYRQGIVDSDPGTFARFVEVDLNTARNDPASLGIAMTDSFRFGLEQVLEFSTFSSARFTSVHGLYSRLGRWHETRTHVRNVIQ
;
A
#
# COMPACT_ATOMS: atom_id res chain seq x y z
N LEU A 1 11.23 6.71 -6.18
CA LEU A 1 11.84 6.28 -4.89
C LEU A 1 10.75 5.93 -3.87
N LEU A 2 10.34 4.67 -3.84
CA LEU A 2 9.70 4.09 -2.66
C LEU A 2 10.69 4.28 -1.51
N ARG A 3 10.32 5.09 -0.51
CA ARG A 3 11.21 5.32 0.63
C ARG A 3 11.22 4.06 1.48
N GLU A 4 12.40 3.60 1.88
CA GLU A 4 12.53 2.56 2.90
C GLU A 4 11.69 2.96 4.13
N ALA A 5 10.76 2.09 4.53
CA ALA A 5 9.91 2.32 5.67
C ALA A 5 10.47 1.51 6.84
N TYR A 6 11.11 2.19 7.79
CA TYR A 6 11.53 1.56 9.03
C TYR A 6 10.33 0.99 9.77
N ALA A 7 10.43 -0.27 10.17
CA ALA A 7 9.42 -0.95 10.94
C ALA A 7 10.07 -1.72 12.10
N PRO A 8 9.38 -1.86 13.24
CA PRO A 8 9.88 -2.66 14.33
C PRO A 8 9.81 -4.15 13.99
N ARG A 9 10.78 -4.91 14.48
CA ARG A 9 10.81 -6.37 14.37
C ARG A 9 9.62 -7.02 15.11
N PRO A 10 8.77 -7.82 14.43
CA PRO A 10 7.57 -8.41 15.05
C PRO A 10 7.88 -9.38 16.20
N ASP A 11 9.04 -10.03 16.17
CA ASP A 11 9.48 -11.07 17.12
C ASP A 11 10.13 -10.51 18.40
N THR A 12 10.53 -9.24 18.40
CA THR A 12 11.20 -8.59 19.54
C THR A 12 10.27 -7.71 20.36
N GLY A 13 8.98 -8.07 20.45
CA GLY A 13 7.84 -7.27 21.00
C GLY A 13 7.97 -6.65 22.41
N ARG A 14 9.15 -6.68 23.04
CA ARG A 14 9.51 -5.88 24.20
C ARG A 14 10.49 -4.77 23.79
N PRO A 15 10.06 -3.50 23.76
CA PRO A 15 11.00 -2.40 23.91
C PRO A 15 11.96 -2.67 25.08
N TYR A 16 13.24 -2.39 24.89
CA TYR A 16 14.19 -2.36 26.00
C TYR A 16 14.66 -0.94 26.24
N ARG A 17 14.86 -0.60 27.51
CA ARG A 17 15.49 0.66 27.89
C ARG A 17 16.97 0.56 27.60
N LEU A 18 17.56 1.63 27.07
CA LEU A 18 19.00 1.68 26.80
C LEU A 18 19.83 1.57 28.10
N ALA A 19 19.27 2.04 29.21
CA ALA A 19 19.73 1.85 30.58
C ALA A 19 18.52 1.85 31.53
N ASP A 20 18.64 1.24 32.73
CA ASP A 20 17.51 1.10 33.68
C ASP A 20 16.85 2.43 34.07
N ASP A 21 17.62 3.52 34.05
CA ASP A 21 17.22 4.91 34.36
C ASP A 21 16.86 5.75 33.12
N SER A 22 16.99 5.21 31.90
CA SER A 22 16.69 5.95 30.69
C SER A 22 15.20 5.98 30.37
N GLU A 23 14.67 7.16 30.04
CA GLU A 23 13.35 7.31 29.41
C GLU A 23 13.35 6.90 27.93
N ILE A 24 14.54 6.65 27.36
CA ILE A 24 14.72 6.30 25.96
C ILE A 24 14.43 4.81 25.77
N ILE A 25 13.33 4.56 25.08
CA ILE A 25 12.88 3.22 24.72
C ILE A 25 13.38 2.88 23.31
N PHE A 26 14.15 1.79 23.18
CA PHE A 26 14.66 1.32 21.88
C PHE A 26 13.74 0.25 21.27
N HIS A 27 13.53 0.36 19.97
CA HIS A 27 12.83 -0.62 19.13
C HIS A 27 13.77 -1.10 18.03
N PRO A 28 14.11 -2.39 17.95
CA PRO A 28 14.87 -2.93 16.83
C PRO A 28 14.08 -2.71 15.54
N MET A 29 14.61 -1.86 14.65
CA MET A 29 14.02 -1.58 13.34
C MET A 29 14.72 -2.37 12.24
N HIS A 30 13.98 -2.71 11.20
CA HIS A 30 14.51 -3.27 9.96
C HIS A 30 13.82 -2.61 8.76
N THR A 31 14.52 -2.62 7.62
CA THR A 31 14.10 -1.93 6.38
C THR A 31 13.44 -2.88 5.37
N ASP A 32 13.47 -4.18 5.64
CA ASP A 32 12.90 -5.27 4.85
C ASP A 32 11.48 -5.68 5.32
N GLN A 33 10.90 -5.00 6.31
CA GLN A 33 9.51 -5.23 6.70
C GLN A 33 8.55 -4.61 5.67
N LEU A 34 7.60 -5.41 5.19
CA LEU A 34 6.49 -4.86 4.42
C LEU A 34 5.53 -4.10 5.34
N ARG A 35 4.94 -3.04 4.81
CA ARG A 35 3.90 -2.26 5.49
C ARG A 35 2.75 -2.00 4.54
N LEU A 36 1.55 -1.79 5.09
CA LEU A 36 0.46 -1.20 4.32
C LEU A 36 0.80 0.21 3.85
N LEU A 37 0.13 0.64 2.78
CA LEU A 37 0.27 1.99 2.25
C LEU A 37 -0.10 3.02 3.33
N ARG A 38 0.78 4.00 3.52
CA ARG A 38 0.53 5.15 4.39
C ARG A 38 -0.51 6.11 3.76
N GLN A 39 -1.08 6.99 4.59
CA GLN A 39 -2.00 8.03 4.12
C GLN A 39 -1.38 8.87 3.00
N GLY A 40 -2.14 9.10 1.94
CA GLY A 40 -1.70 9.82 0.74
C GLY A 40 -2.52 9.43 -0.47
N TYR A 41 -1.86 9.32 -1.62
CA TYR A 41 -2.51 9.12 -2.92
C TYR A 41 -1.77 8.07 -3.74
N VAL A 42 -2.52 7.18 -4.37
CA VAL A 42 -1.99 6.23 -5.37
C VAL A 42 -2.57 6.57 -6.72
N TYR A 43 -1.71 6.61 -7.73
CA TYR A 43 -2.07 6.80 -9.13
C TYR A 43 -1.62 5.59 -9.93
N VAL A 44 -2.55 5.05 -10.71
CA VAL A 44 -2.33 3.94 -11.63
C VAL A 44 -2.65 4.43 -13.04
N LEU A 45 -1.64 4.52 -13.90
CA LEU A 45 -1.83 4.76 -15.33
C LEU A 45 -1.90 3.42 -16.04
N LEU A 46 -3.05 3.10 -16.62
CA LEU A 46 -3.28 1.89 -17.39
C LEU A 46 -3.05 2.16 -18.86
N ASP A 47 -2.17 1.37 -19.49
CA ASP A 47 -1.81 1.43 -20.91
C ASP A 47 -1.55 2.86 -21.42
N GLN A 48 -0.98 3.73 -20.57
CA GLN A 48 -0.66 5.13 -20.87
C GLN A 48 -1.90 6.03 -21.14
N GLU A 49 -3.11 5.51 -20.97
CA GLU A 49 -4.35 6.17 -21.37
C GLU A 49 -5.26 6.52 -20.19
N ILE A 50 -5.47 5.58 -19.28
CA ILE A 50 -6.51 5.70 -18.25
C ILE A 50 -5.88 5.87 -16.88
N TRP A 51 -6.22 6.97 -16.22
CA TRP A 51 -5.88 7.17 -14.81
C TRP A 51 -6.93 6.54 -13.91
N GLN A 52 -6.48 5.69 -12.99
CA GLN A 52 -7.18 5.39 -11.75
C GLN A 52 -6.44 6.08 -10.60
N ALA A 53 -7.17 6.80 -9.76
CA ALA A 53 -6.59 7.51 -8.63
C ALA A 53 -7.33 7.15 -7.34
N TYR A 54 -6.57 7.01 -6.27
CA TYR A 54 -7.06 6.53 -4.98
C TYR A 54 -6.53 7.42 -3.86
N GLU A 55 -7.43 7.86 -2.98
CA GLU A 55 -7.07 8.35 -1.66
C GLU A 55 -6.75 7.15 -0.78
N VAL A 56 -5.62 7.18 -0.10
CA VAL A 56 -5.24 6.19 0.91
C VAL A 56 -5.57 6.77 2.28
N ALA A 57 -6.55 6.20 2.96
CA ALA A 57 -6.86 6.56 4.35
C ALA A 57 -5.73 6.13 5.29
N ALA A 58 -5.72 6.65 6.51
CA ALA A 58 -4.66 6.36 7.47
C ALA A 58 -4.55 4.86 7.82
N GLU A 59 -5.69 4.17 7.84
CA GLU A 59 -5.81 2.72 8.02
C GLU A 59 -5.44 1.87 6.79
N GLY A 60 -5.00 2.49 5.68
CA GLY A 60 -4.60 1.81 4.45
C GLY A 60 -5.78 1.30 3.60
N THR A 61 -6.97 1.89 3.76
CA THR A 61 -8.09 1.68 2.83
C THR A 61 -8.01 2.66 1.67
N LEU A 62 -8.44 2.23 0.50
CA LEU A 62 -8.36 2.94 -0.77
C LEU A 62 -9.76 3.41 -1.17
N GLN A 63 -9.88 4.70 -1.46
CA GLN A 63 -11.10 5.30 -2.01
C GLN A 63 -10.80 5.85 -3.39
N ARG A 64 -11.41 5.26 -4.42
CA ARG A 64 -11.22 5.71 -5.80
C ARG A 64 -11.93 7.04 -6.02
N PHE A 65 -11.26 7.96 -6.71
CA PHE A 65 -11.85 9.24 -7.13
C PHE A 65 -11.54 9.52 -8.62
N PRO A 66 -12.39 10.29 -9.31
CA PRO A 66 -12.10 10.70 -10.67
C PRO A 66 -11.04 11.81 -10.68
N VAL A 67 -10.01 11.69 -11.51
CA VAL A 67 -8.92 12.69 -11.60
C VAL A 67 -9.37 14.09 -12.05
N SER A 68 -10.60 14.24 -12.55
CA SER A 68 -11.23 15.53 -12.83
C SER A 68 -11.77 16.23 -11.58
N GLN A 69 -11.96 15.49 -10.48
CA GLN A 69 -12.44 15.98 -9.19
C GLN A 69 -11.42 15.60 -8.12
N MET A 70 -10.23 16.20 -8.20
CA MET A 70 -9.19 15.99 -7.19
C MET A 70 -9.75 16.36 -5.81
N PRO A 71 -9.69 15.44 -4.83
CA PRO A 71 -10.19 15.71 -3.49
C PRO A 71 -9.33 16.78 -2.82
N PHE A 72 -9.99 17.66 -2.08
CA PHE A 72 -9.34 18.69 -1.28
C PHE A 72 -9.34 18.27 0.18
N GLY A 73 -8.16 18.10 0.75
CA GLY A 73 -7.98 17.74 2.15
C GLY A 73 -7.37 16.35 2.34
N PRO A 74 -7.23 15.89 3.60
CA PRO A 74 -6.69 14.57 3.89
C PRO A 74 -7.70 13.46 3.53
N PRO A 75 -7.21 12.30 3.04
CA PRO A 75 -8.01 11.10 2.85
C PRO A 75 -8.85 10.77 4.08
N ARG A 76 -10.16 10.56 3.85
CA ARG A 76 -11.12 10.27 4.93
C ARG A 76 -11.14 8.78 5.27
N PRO A 77 -11.35 8.43 6.55
CA PRO A 77 -11.49 7.03 6.94
C PRO A 77 -12.75 6.41 6.32
N LEU A 78 -12.77 5.09 6.25
CA LEU A 78 -13.93 4.35 5.80
C LEU A 78 -15.13 4.61 6.75
N PRO A 79 -16.36 4.78 6.23
CA PRO A 79 -17.54 4.91 7.09
C PRO A 79 -17.65 3.74 8.08
N LYS A 80 -18.06 4.04 9.33
CA LYS A 80 -18.13 3.03 10.40
C LYS A 80 -18.92 1.79 10.01
N VAL A 81 -20.05 1.95 9.32
CA VAL A 81 -20.86 0.83 8.82
C VAL A 81 -20.07 -0.07 7.88
N CYS A 82 -19.35 0.50 6.92
CA CYS A 82 -18.52 -0.26 5.98
C CYS A 82 -17.37 -0.99 6.71
N ALA A 83 -16.76 -0.36 7.71
CA ALA A 83 -15.74 -1.01 8.53
C ALA A 83 -16.33 -2.17 9.36
N THR A 84 -17.54 -2.03 9.90
CA THR A 84 -18.23 -3.10 10.63
C THR A 84 -18.56 -4.29 9.73
N GLU A 85 -18.99 -4.04 8.49
CA GLU A 85 -19.27 -5.08 7.48
C GLU A 85 -18.00 -5.69 6.84
N GLY A 86 -16.80 -5.30 7.27
CA GLY A 86 -15.55 -5.85 6.76
C GLY A 86 -15.14 -5.35 5.37
N HIS A 87 -15.78 -4.29 4.86
CA HIS A 87 -15.42 -3.70 3.56
C HIS A 87 -14.02 -3.06 3.57
N ASP A 88 -13.41 -2.87 4.75
CA ASP A 88 -12.03 -2.43 4.88
C ASP A 88 -11.02 -3.41 4.27
N VAL A 89 -11.38 -4.69 4.17
CA VAL A 89 -10.56 -5.72 3.51
C VAL A 89 -10.54 -5.50 2.01
N ILE A 90 -11.71 -5.44 1.38
CA ILE A 90 -11.84 -5.24 -0.08
C ILE A 90 -11.23 -3.89 -0.48
N ALA A 91 -11.47 -2.86 0.32
CA ALA A 91 -10.93 -1.53 0.10
C ALA A 91 -9.40 -1.46 0.24
N SER A 92 -8.69 -2.52 0.65
CA SER A 92 -7.22 -2.52 0.69
C SER A 92 -6.56 -2.99 -0.61
N PHE A 93 -7.34 -3.34 -1.64
CA PHE A 93 -6.82 -3.84 -2.91
C PHE A 93 -7.20 -2.94 -4.10
N ILE A 94 -6.28 -2.84 -5.06
CA ILE A 94 -6.55 -2.28 -6.38
C ILE A 94 -6.87 -3.45 -7.32
N ASN A 95 -8.03 -3.39 -7.97
CA ASN A 95 -8.45 -4.40 -8.93
C ASN A 95 -8.28 -3.85 -10.36
N ILE A 96 -7.54 -4.58 -11.19
CA ILE A 96 -7.26 -4.20 -12.58
C ILE A 96 -7.72 -5.33 -13.49
N ASP A 97 -8.54 -5.01 -14.50
CA ASP A 97 -8.99 -5.98 -15.49
C ASP A 97 -7.89 -6.24 -16.52
N THR A 98 -7.20 -7.37 -16.40
CA THR A 98 -6.09 -7.74 -17.29
C THR A 98 -6.56 -8.28 -18.64
N LEU A 99 -7.87 -8.41 -18.87
CA LEU A 99 -8.41 -8.67 -20.22
C LEU A 99 -8.46 -7.38 -21.03
N LEU A 100 -8.63 -6.24 -20.35
CA LEU A 100 -8.69 -4.92 -20.97
C LEU A 100 -7.33 -4.23 -21.02
N TYR A 101 -6.50 -4.42 -20.00
CA TYR A 101 -5.23 -3.69 -19.84
C TYR A 101 -4.01 -4.61 -19.83
N ARG A 102 -2.88 -4.12 -20.37
CA ARG A 102 -1.63 -4.89 -20.47
C ARG A 102 -0.53 -4.41 -19.52
N LYS A 103 -0.42 -3.10 -19.32
CA LYS A 103 0.59 -2.48 -18.48
C LYS A 103 -0.04 -1.49 -17.51
N ALA A 104 0.58 -1.37 -16.35
CA ALA A 104 0.28 -0.34 -15.37
C ALA A 104 1.54 0.36 -14.90
N TRP A 105 1.47 1.68 -14.76
CA TRP A 105 2.49 2.47 -14.06
C TRP A 105 1.89 2.97 -12.76
N ILE A 106 2.44 2.52 -11.63
CA ILE A 106 1.91 2.79 -10.29
C ILE A 106 2.84 3.75 -9.56
N ALA A 107 2.30 4.83 -9.00
CA ALA A 107 3.05 5.75 -8.16
C ALA A 107 2.26 6.16 -6.92
N PHE A 108 3.01 6.45 -5.86
CA PHE A 108 2.49 7.03 -4.62
C PHE A 108 2.89 8.51 -4.50
N ALA A 109 2.01 9.32 -3.91
CA ALA A 109 2.26 10.72 -3.56
C ALA A 109 1.68 11.05 -2.18
N ASN A 110 2.35 11.95 -1.44
CA ASN A 110 1.80 12.46 -0.19
C ASN A 110 0.67 13.47 -0.45
N ASP A 111 0.82 14.28 -1.49
CA ASP A 111 -0.08 15.35 -1.87
C ASP A 111 -0.81 15.00 -3.17
N PRO A 112 -2.04 15.51 -3.37
CA PRO A 112 -2.79 15.26 -4.58
C PRO A 112 -2.08 15.89 -5.79
N TRP A 113 -2.00 15.16 -6.90
CA TRP A 113 -1.40 15.64 -8.14
C TRP A 113 -2.43 16.39 -8.98
N PRO A 114 -2.24 17.71 -9.24
CA PRO A 114 -3.15 18.43 -10.12
C PRO A 114 -3.10 17.87 -11.54
N ARG A 115 -4.14 18.16 -12.33
CA ARG A 115 -4.28 17.59 -13.68
C ARG A 115 -3.06 17.79 -14.58
N ALA A 116 -2.45 18.98 -14.53
CA ALA A 116 -1.24 19.27 -15.30
C ALA A 116 -0.04 18.37 -14.93
N VAL A 117 0.06 17.92 -13.67
CA VAL A 117 1.10 16.98 -13.24
C VAL A 117 0.81 15.58 -13.78
N LEU A 118 -0.45 15.15 -13.75
CA LEU A 118 -0.86 13.87 -14.33
C LEU A 118 -0.61 13.80 -15.84
N ASP A 119 -0.95 14.86 -16.57
CA ASP A 119 -0.71 14.92 -18.02
C ASP A 119 0.79 14.95 -18.34
N ARG A 120 1.60 15.67 -17.54
CA ARG A 120 3.06 15.65 -17.68
C ARG A 120 3.64 14.25 -17.45
N TYR A 121 3.21 13.55 -16.41
CA TYR A 121 3.71 12.19 -16.15
C TYR A 121 3.25 11.20 -17.21
N ARG A 122 2.02 11.32 -17.72
CA ARG A 122 1.57 10.52 -18.86
C ARG A 122 2.49 10.73 -20.06
N GLN A 123 2.75 12.00 -20.43
CA GLN A 123 3.61 12.33 -21.55
C GLN A 123 5.04 11.80 -21.32
N GLY A 124 5.59 11.97 -20.12
CA GLY A 124 6.91 11.43 -19.77
C GLY A 124 6.98 9.90 -19.89
N ILE A 125 5.92 9.18 -19.54
CA ILE A 125 5.85 7.71 -19.73
C ILE A 125 5.82 7.37 -21.23
N VAL A 126 5.04 8.09 -22.04
CA VAL A 126 4.99 7.91 -23.51
C VAL A 126 6.37 8.15 -24.14
N ASP A 127 7.04 9.23 -23.71
CA ASP A 127 8.34 9.65 -24.23
C ASP A 127 9.51 8.82 -23.66
N SER A 128 9.21 7.84 -22.80
CA SER A 128 10.21 7.02 -22.10
C SER A 128 11.22 7.85 -21.29
N ASP A 129 10.77 8.95 -20.67
CA ASP A 129 11.59 9.83 -19.85
C ASP A 129 12.12 9.09 -18.60
N PRO A 130 13.45 8.97 -18.43
CA PRO A 130 14.03 8.26 -17.29
C PRO A 130 13.65 8.83 -15.93
N GLY A 131 13.50 10.16 -15.83
CA GLY A 131 13.11 10.83 -14.59
C GLY A 131 11.69 10.47 -14.16
N THR A 132 10.79 10.35 -15.12
CA THR A 132 9.43 9.87 -14.93
C THR A 132 9.42 8.40 -14.54
N PHE A 133 10.14 7.52 -15.25
CA PHE A 133 10.17 6.10 -14.88
C PHE A 133 10.70 5.86 -13.46
N ALA A 134 11.67 6.63 -12.98
CA ALA A 134 12.15 6.52 -11.59
C ALA A 134 11.08 6.85 -10.53
N ARG A 135 9.96 7.47 -10.91
CA ARG A 135 8.82 7.77 -10.03
C ARG A 135 7.77 6.67 -9.98
N PHE A 136 7.70 5.82 -11.00
CA PHE A 136 6.68 4.79 -11.14
C PHE A 136 7.26 3.39 -11.00
N VAL A 137 6.42 2.45 -10.58
CA VAL A 137 6.65 1.02 -10.76
C VAL A 137 5.86 0.60 -11.98
N GLU A 138 6.56 0.16 -13.03
CA GLU A 138 5.92 -0.48 -14.18
C GLU A 138 5.60 -1.94 -13.86
N VAL A 139 4.39 -2.35 -14.19
CA VAL A 139 3.89 -3.71 -13.98
C VAL A 139 3.34 -4.23 -15.29
N ASP A 140 3.90 -5.33 -15.78
CA ASP A 140 3.25 -6.13 -16.82
C ASP A 140 2.12 -6.92 -16.18
N LEU A 141 0.87 -6.60 -16.56
CA LEU A 141 -0.33 -7.15 -15.94
C LEU A 141 -0.56 -8.61 -16.31
N ASN A 142 -0.06 -9.04 -17.48
CA ASN A 142 -0.17 -10.43 -17.90
C ASN A 142 0.78 -11.31 -17.06
N THR A 143 2.01 -10.86 -16.86
CA THR A 143 2.96 -11.49 -15.94
C THR A 143 2.43 -11.46 -14.51
N ALA A 144 1.92 -10.31 -14.03
CA ALA A 144 1.36 -10.19 -12.68
C ALA A 144 0.22 -11.20 -12.43
N ARG A 145 -0.59 -11.50 -13.44
CA ARG A 145 -1.68 -12.47 -13.34
C ARG A 145 -1.22 -13.91 -13.39
N ASN A 146 -0.35 -14.26 -14.33
CA ASN A 146 -0.04 -15.66 -14.64
C ASN A 146 1.24 -16.18 -13.97
N ASP A 147 2.17 -15.29 -13.63
CA ASP A 147 3.41 -15.59 -12.91
C ASP A 147 3.73 -14.47 -11.90
N PRO A 148 2.88 -14.26 -10.89
CA PRO A 148 3.06 -13.18 -9.93
C PRO A 148 4.41 -13.29 -9.18
N ALA A 149 4.91 -14.50 -8.94
CA ALA A 149 6.16 -14.77 -8.23
C ALA A 149 7.38 -14.12 -8.91
N SER A 150 7.37 -14.01 -10.24
CA SER A 150 8.44 -13.36 -11.01
C SER A 150 8.58 -11.86 -10.73
N LEU A 151 7.55 -11.20 -10.20
CA LEU A 151 7.58 -9.78 -9.83
C LEU A 151 8.21 -9.52 -8.47
N GLY A 152 8.71 -10.55 -7.78
CA GLY A 152 9.43 -10.48 -6.51
C GLY A 152 8.57 -10.19 -5.28
N ILE A 153 7.41 -9.54 -5.44
CA ILE A 153 6.45 -9.24 -4.37
C ILE A 153 5.12 -9.90 -4.74
N ALA A 154 5.02 -11.21 -4.51
CA ALA A 154 3.83 -11.99 -4.80
C ALA A 154 3.21 -12.55 -3.53
N MET A 155 1.93 -12.27 -3.33
CA MET A 155 1.13 -12.97 -2.33
C MET A 155 0.68 -14.30 -2.92
N THR A 156 1.49 -15.36 -2.78
CA THR A 156 1.12 -16.71 -3.21
C THR A 156 0.62 -17.55 -2.03
N ASP A 157 -0.25 -18.54 -2.30
CA ASP A 157 -0.79 -19.43 -1.25
C ASP A 157 0.30 -20.32 -0.62
N SER A 158 1.44 -20.49 -1.30
CA SER A 158 2.56 -21.32 -0.86
C SER A 158 3.22 -20.86 0.45
N PHE A 159 2.98 -19.62 0.90
CA PHE A 159 3.44 -19.14 2.21
C PHE A 159 2.46 -18.15 2.85
N ARG A 160 1.23 -18.59 3.19
CA ARG A 160 0.25 -17.77 3.96
C ARG A 160 0.03 -16.35 3.42
N PHE A 161 0.19 -16.16 2.10
CA PHE A 161 0.19 -14.86 1.43
C PHE A 161 1.23 -13.83 1.96
N GLY A 162 2.21 -14.26 2.77
CA GLY A 162 3.24 -13.40 3.35
C GLY A 162 2.69 -12.30 4.26
N LEU A 163 1.42 -12.34 4.63
CA LEU A 163 0.77 -11.28 5.40
C LEU A 163 1.44 -11.11 6.77
N GLU A 164 2.04 -12.15 7.35
CA GLU A 164 2.77 -12.07 8.63
C GLU A 164 4.05 -11.24 8.52
N GLN A 165 4.54 -11.05 7.29
CA GLN A 165 5.66 -10.17 6.95
C GLN A 165 5.18 -8.73 6.71
N VAL A 166 3.89 -8.45 6.88
CA VAL A 166 3.33 -7.09 6.88
C VAL A 166 3.13 -6.63 8.32
N LEU A 167 3.74 -5.50 8.69
CA LEU A 167 3.78 -5.03 10.07
C LEU A 167 2.39 -4.88 10.70
N GLU A 168 1.45 -4.32 9.96
CA GLU A 168 0.08 -4.08 10.41
C GLU A 168 -0.65 -5.39 10.75
N PHE A 169 -0.29 -6.51 10.12
CA PHE A 169 -0.88 -7.82 10.38
C PHE A 169 -0.15 -8.63 11.47
N SER A 170 1.08 -8.28 11.81
CA SER A 170 1.91 -9.02 12.77
C SER A 170 2.02 -8.37 14.16
N THR A 171 1.70 -7.08 14.30
CA THR A 171 1.90 -6.33 15.55
C THR A 171 0.59 -6.12 16.34
N PHE A 172 0.60 -6.54 17.61
CA PHE A 172 -0.56 -6.49 18.52
C PHE A 172 -0.91 -5.09 19.05
N SER A 173 0.04 -4.14 19.11
CA SER A 173 -0.26 -2.81 19.65
C SER A 173 0.64 -1.70 19.09
N SER A 174 0.00 -0.61 18.66
CA SER A 174 0.65 0.67 18.32
C SER A 174 1.11 1.46 19.56
N ALA A 175 0.67 1.08 20.76
CA ALA A 175 1.04 1.78 22.01
C ALA A 175 2.54 1.73 22.33
N ARG A 176 3.29 0.89 21.62
CA ARG A 176 4.75 0.75 21.75
C ARG A 176 5.49 1.22 20.50
N PHE A 177 4.84 1.84 19.52
CA PHE A 177 5.54 2.36 18.35
C PHE A 177 4.76 3.52 17.75
N THR A 178 5.32 4.72 17.88
CA THR A 178 4.78 5.93 17.27
C THR A 178 5.48 6.18 15.94
N SER A 179 4.83 5.83 14.84
CA SER A 179 5.29 6.19 13.50
C SER A 179 4.79 7.57 13.11
N VAL A 180 5.61 8.37 12.42
CA VAL A 180 5.20 9.63 11.78
C VAL A 180 4.08 9.41 10.74
N HIS A 181 3.94 8.17 10.25
CA HIS A 181 2.90 7.75 9.31
C HIS A 181 1.77 6.94 9.99
N GLY A 182 1.75 6.89 11.32
CA GLY A 182 0.83 6.06 12.08
C GLY A 182 1.12 4.56 11.99
N LEU A 183 0.50 3.80 12.88
CA LEU A 183 0.44 2.34 12.84
C LEU A 183 -0.99 1.92 13.16
N TYR A 184 -1.65 1.31 12.18
CA TYR A 184 -3.04 0.86 12.28
C TYR A 184 -3.06 -0.66 12.19
N SER A 185 -3.22 -1.32 13.33
CA SER A 185 -3.18 -2.78 13.39
C SER A 185 -4.35 -3.40 12.62
N ARG A 186 -4.02 -4.42 11.82
CA ARG A 186 -4.91 -5.29 11.06
C ARG A 186 -4.82 -6.74 11.55
N LEU A 187 -4.19 -6.98 12.70
CA LEU A 187 -4.03 -8.32 13.29
C LEU A 187 -5.39 -9.04 13.41
N GLY A 188 -6.44 -8.33 13.83
CA GLY A 188 -7.80 -8.87 13.94
C GLY A 188 -8.52 -9.10 12.59
N ARG A 189 -7.93 -8.69 11.47
CA ARG A 189 -8.47 -8.82 10.09
C ARG A 189 -7.76 -9.87 9.26
N TRP A 190 -6.88 -10.65 9.89
CA TRP A 190 -6.08 -11.66 9.21
C TRP A 190 -6.93 -12.66 8.44
N HIS A 191 -7.96 -13.21 9.11
CA HIS A 191 -8.77 -14.29 8.56
C HIS A 191 -9.60 -13.83 7.37
N GLU A 192 -10.20 -12.64 7.48
CA GLU A 192 -11.02 -12.02 6.45
C GLU A 192 -10.17 -11.64 5.24
N THR A 193 -9.00 -11.02 5.46
CA THR A 193 -8.06 -10.69 4.37
C THR A 193 -7.58 -11.93 3.65
N ARG A 194 -7.15 -12.96 4.39
CA ARG A 194 -6.71 -14.24 3.79
C ARG A 194 -7.82 -14.89 2.96
N THR A 195 -9.05 -14.87 3.46
CA THR A 195 -10.20 -15.46 2.76
C THR A 195 -10.53 -14.67 1.49
N HIS A 196 -10.51 -13.33 1.56
CA HIS A 196 -10.71 -12.49 0.39
C HIS A 196 -9.66 -12.75 -0.70
N VAL A 197 -8.37 -12.72 -0.35
CA VAL A 197 -7.28 -12.96 -1.31
C VAL A 197 -7.39 -14.34 -1.96
N ARG A 198 -7.70 -15.39 -1.19
CA ARG A 198 -7.93 -16.73 -1.74
C ARG A 198 -9.07 -16.74 -2.76
N ASN A 199 -10.19 -16.09 -2.46
CA ASN A 199 -11.35 -16.06 -3.34
C ASN A 199 -11.10 -15.27 -4.63
N VAL A 200 -10.17 -14.31 -4.64
CA VAL A 200 -9.85 -13.48 -5.81
C VAL A 200 -8.78 -14.11 -6.70
N ILE A 201 -7.91 -14.96 -6.14
CA ILE A 201 -6.81 -15.61 -6.88
C ILE A 201 -7.24 -16.97 -7.49
N GLN A 202 -8.26 -17.63 -6.95
CA GLN A 202 -8.84 -18.85 -7.51
C GLN A 202 -9.61 -18.58 -8.81
#